data_AF-A0A955RGH3-F1
#
_entry.id   AF-A0A955RGH3-F1
#
_cell.length_a   1.000
_cell.length_b   1.000
_cell.length_c   1.000
_cell.angle_alpha   90.00
_cell.angle_beta   90.00
_cell.angle_gamma   90.00
#
_symmetry.space_group_name_H-M   'P 1'
#
loop_
_entity.id
_entity.type
_entity.pdbx_description
1 polymer ?
#
loop_
_entity_poly.entity_id
_entity_poly.type
_entity_poly.pdbx_seq_one_letter_code
_entity_poly.pdbx_strand_id
1 'polypeptide(L)'
;LSLLSYIFILQIIRLRQAWHESAMVMNQIKEYFFKRDESLKEFVTWRIDTLPKPEKFKTINYFTSLLIAILGSISLAIGLTLFSIPILLNVLITLLYLVICLGSYRFMLEYNV
;
A
#
# COMPACT_ATOMS: atom_id res chain seq x y z
N LEU A 1 -13.92 1.11 -14.48
CA LEU A 1 -13.29 0.15 -13.54
C LEU A 1 -11.84 0.53 -13.23
N SER A 2 -11.01 0.87 -14.22
CA SER A 2 -9.63 1.38 -13.99
C SER A 2 -9.54 2.50 -12.96
N LEU A 3 -10.38 3.54 -13.07
CA LEU A 3 -10.40 4.63 -12.08
C LEU A 3 -10.72 4.15 -10.65
N LEU A 4 -11.63 3.18 -10.51
CA LEU A 4 -11.94 2.56 -9.22
C LEU A 4 -10.74 1.77 -8.69
N SER A 5 -10.05 1.00 -9.54
CA SER A 5 -8.83 0.29 -9.15
C SER A 5 -7.79 1.24 -8.58
N TYR A 6 -7.59 2.41 -9.20
CA TYR A 6 -6.68 3.43 -8.69
C TYR A 6 -7.11 3.97 -7.31
N ILE A 7 -8.39 4.29 -7.13
CA ILE A 7 -8.93 4.75 -5.84
C ILE A 7 -8.74 3.68 -4.75
N PHE A 8 -8.99 2.41 -5.06
CA PHE A 8 -8.79 1.31 -4.12
C PHE A 8 -7.33 1.17 -3.69
N ILE A 9 -6.38 1.37 -4.60
CA ILE A 9 -4.95 1.38 -4.25
C ILE A 9 -4.66 2.50 -3.25
N LEU A 10 -5.18 3.72 -3.47
CA LEU A 10 -5.03 4.84 -2.54
C LEU A 10 -5.65 4.53 -1.15
N GLN A 11 -6.80 3.86 -1.12
CA GLN A 11 -7.42 3.45 0.14
C GLN A 11 -6.56 2.44 0.91
N ILE A 12 -5.98 1.45 0.23
CA ILE A 12 -5.07 0.47 0.86
C ILE A 12 -3.83 1.16 1.42
N ILE A 13 -3.26 2.12 0.67
CA ILE A 13 -2.11 2.92 1.12
C ILE A 13 -2.47 3.70 2.39
N ARG A 14 -3.58 4.45 2.39
CA ARG A 14 -4.03 5.22 3.56
C ARG A 14 -4.31 4.32 4.76
N LEU A 15 -4.91 3.16 4.54
CA LEU A 15 -5.14 2.18 5.60
C LEU A 15 -3.83 1.69 6.22
N ARG A 16 -2.80 1.46 5.39
CA ARG A 16 -1.47 1.05 5.85
C ARG A 16 -0.76 2.15 6.64
N GLN A 17 -0.90 3.41 6.22
CA GLN A 17 -0.37 4.57 6.95
C GLN A 17 -1.07 4.71 8.31
N ALA A 18 -2.40 4.75 8.33
CA ALA A 18 -3.18 4.86 9.57
C ALA A 18 -2.92 3.70 10.54
N TRP A 19 -2.73 2.48 10.03
CA TRP A 19 -2.32 1.35 10.84
C TRP A 19 -0.93 1.55 11.47
N HIS A 20 0.04 2.08 10.71
CA HIS A 20 1.39 2.32 11.21
C HIS A 20 1.40 3.41 12.29
N GLU A 21 0.69 4.52 12.05
CA GLU A 21 0.51 5.60 13.04
C GLU A 21 -0.13 5.07 14.34
N SER A 22 -1.21 4.31 14.22
CA SER A 22 -1.88 3.71 15.38
C SER A 22 -0.95 2.76 16.15
N ALA A 23 -0.17 1.94 15.44
CA ALA A 23 0.80 1.05 16.06
C ALA A 23 1.93 1.83 16.77
N MET A 24 2.38 2.95 16.20
CA MET A 24 3.38 3.81 16.82
C MET A 24 2.84 4.45 18.12
N VAL A 25 1.63 5.02 18.10
CA VAL A 25 0.99 5.60 19.29
C VAL A 25 0.80 4.54 20.38
N MET A 26 0.33 3.35 20.01
CA MET A 26 0.18 2.23 20.94
C MET A 26 1.53 1.84 21.57
N ASN A 27 2.60 1.81 20.78
CA ASN A 27 3.93 1.50 21.29
C ASN A 27 4.46 2.60 22.23
N GLN A 28 4.20 3.88 21.98
CA GLN A 28 4.53 4.96 22.91
C GLN A 28 3.84 4.80 24.26
N ILE A 29 2.55 4.41 24.26
CA ILE A 29 1.81 4.12 25.49
C ILE A 29 2.44 2.94 26.23
N LYS A 30 2.78 1.85 25.53
CA LYS A 30 3.43 0.68 26.14
C LYS A 30 4.79 1.04 26.76
N GLU A 31 5.61 1.84 26.06
CA GLU A 31 6.90 2.30 26.60
C GLU A 31 6.74 3.12 27.88
N TYR A 32 5.66 3.90 28.00
CA TYR A 32 5.34 4.57 29.26
C TYR A 32 5.07 3.58 30.40
N PHE A 33 4.37 2.46 30.15
CA PHE A 33 4.12 1.43 31.15
C PHE A 33 5.37 0.60 31.47
N PHE A 34 6.24 0.34 30.49
CA PHE A 34 7.50 -0.38 30.72
C PHE A 34 8.46 0.36 31.67
N LYS A 35 8.36 1.69 31.76
CA LYS A 35 9.11 2.47 32.75
C LYS A 35 8.65 2.22 34.19
N ARG A 36 7.43 1.72 34.39
CA ARG A 36 6.84 1.44 35.71
C ARG A 36 6.97 -0.02 36.10
N ASP A 37 6.80 -0.92 35.13
CA ASP A 37 6.94 -2.36 35.33
C ASP A 37 7.67 -2.98 34.14
N GLU A 38 8.91 -3.35 34.37
CA GLU A 38 9.80 -3.87 33.33
C GLU A 38 9.45 -5.31 32.93
N SER A 39 8.74 -6.06 33.78
CA SER A 39 8.31 -7.44 33.49
C SER A 39 7.34 -7.53 32.30
N LEU A 40 6.64 -6.43 32.01
CA LEU A 40 5.71 -6.33 30.89
C LEU A 40 6.40 -6.39 29.52
N LYS A 41 7.72 -6.17 29.47
CA LYS A 41 8.50 -6.18 28.22
C LYS A 41 8.54 -7.53 27.54
N GLU A 42 8.37 -8.64 28.27
CA GLU A 42 8.39 -10.00 27.72
C GLU A 42 7.09 -10.36 26.98
N PHE A 43 5.98 -9.70 27.30
CA PHE A 43 4.66 -10.02 26.73
C PHE A 43 4.35 -9.24 25.44
N VAL A 44 5.21 -8.30 25.04
CA VAL A 44 4.96 -7.41 23.91
C VAL A 44 5.87 -7.70 22.73
N THR A 45 5.26 -8.10 21.61
CA THR A 45 5.99 -8.47 20.39
C THR A 45 6.62 -7.28 19.66
N TRP A 46 5.93 -6.12 19.61
CA TRP A 46 6.39 -4.96 18.85
C TRP A 46 6.64 -3.76 19.77
N ARG A 47 7.82 -3.17 19.63
CA ARG A 47 8.26 -1.93 20.28
C ARG A 47 8.43 -0.85 19.22
N ILE A 48 8.72 0.37 19.64
CA ILE A 48 9.00 1.48 18.71
C ILE A 48 10.15 1.08 17.76
N ASP A 49 11.22 0.50 18.31
CA ASP A 49 12.42 0.15 17.53
C ASP A 49 12.25 -1.12 16.67
N THR A 50 11.31 -2.00 17.02
CA THR A 50 11.07 -3.26 16.31
C THR A 50 9.82 -3.23 15.44
N LEU A 51 9.14 -2.09 15.35
CA LEU A 51 7.96 -1.92 14.50
C LEU A 51 8.38 -2.04 13.04
N PRO A 52 7.78 -2.96 12.24
CA PRO A 52 8.17 -3.13 10.86
C PRO A 52 7.84 -1.88 10.06
N LYS A 53 8.78 -1.50 9.18
CA LYS A 53 8.57 -0.42 8.23
C LYS A 53 7.29 -0.66 7.40
N PRO A 54 6.51 0.39 7.12
CA PRO A 54 5.24 0.27 6.42
C PRO A 54 5.40 -0.24 4.98
N GLU A 55 6.55 0.03 4.36
CA GLU A 55 6.95 -0.40 3.00
C GLU A 55 7.26 -1.90 2.84
N LYS A 56 6.98 -2.74 3.84
CA LYS A 56 7.38 -4.16 3.79
C LYS A 56 6.79 -4.88 2.55
N PHE A 57 7.68 -5.19 1.60
CA PHE A 57 7.39 -6.01 0.43
C PHE A 57 6.95 -7.43 0.85
N LYS A 58 6.12 -8.08 0.03
CA LYS A 58 5.52 -9.41 0.28
C LYS A 58 4.51 -9.47 1.44
N THR A 59 3.92 -8.33 1.79
CA THR A 59 2.73 -8.31 2.65
C THR A 59 1.46 -8.58 1.84
N ILE A 60 0.38 -8.97 2.52
CA ILE A 60 -0.92 -9.18 1.88
C ILE A 60 -1.36 -7.93 1.13
N ASN A 61 -1.20 -6.75 1.73
CA ASN A 61 -1.54 -5.46 1.12
C ASN A 61 -0.79 -5.21 -0.20
N TYR A 62 0.49 -5.61 -0.29
CA TYR A 62 1.25 -5.52 -1.53
C TYR A 62 0.62 -6.38 -2.62
N PHE A 63 0.33 -7.66 -2.33
CA PHE A 63 -0.30 -8.56 -3.31
C PHE A 63 -1.72 -8.10 -3.70
N THR A 64 -2.50 -7.59 -2.76
CA THR A 64 -3.82 -7.02 -3.03
C THR A 64 -3.71 -5.80 -3.94
N SER A 65 -2.77 -4.88 -3.68
CA SER A 65 -2.55 -3.70 -4.52
C SER A 65 -2.09 -4.07 -5.94
N LEU A 66 -1.20 -5.05 -6.06
CA LEU A 66 -0.72 -5.60 -7.34
C LEU A 66 -1.88 -6.18 -8.15
N LEU A 67 -2.71 -7.01 -7.51
CA LEU A 67 -3.87 -7.64 -8.15
C LEU A 67 -4.86 -6.59 -8.65
N ILE A 68 -5.15 -5.57 -7.84
CA ILE A 68 -6.05 -4.46 -8.23
C ILE A 68 -5.46 -3.65 -9.40
N ALA A 69 -4.15 -3.39 -9.40
CA ALA A 69 -3.47 -2.71 -10.49
C ALA A 69 -3.55 -3.50 -11.80
N ILE A 70 -3.34 -4.82 -11.75
CA ILE A 70 -3.46 -5.72 -12.91
C ILE A 70 -4.90 -5.73 -13.44
N LEU A 71 -5.90 -5.90 -12.56
CA LEU A 71 -7.32 -5.86 -12.96
C LEU A 71 -7.70 -4.52 -13.59
N GLY A 72 -7.23 -3.41 -13.02
CA GLY A 72 -7.44 -2.07 -13.58
C GLY A 72 -6.80 -1.91 -14.97
N SER A 73 -5.60 -2.46 -15.15
CA SER A 73 -4.85 -2.40 -16.42
C SER A 73 -5.53 -3.23 -17.52
N ILE A 74 -5.97 -4.45 -17.19
CA ILE A 74 -6.73 -5.32 -18.12
C ILE A 74 -8.04 -4.65 -18.51
N SER A 75 -8.78 -4.09 -17.55
CA SER A 75 -10.02 -3.39 -17.85
C SER A 75 -9.81 -2.17 -18.74
N LEU A 76 -8.70 -1.43 -18.54
CA LEU A 76 -8.34 -0.31 -19.39
C LEU A 76 -7.99 -0.78 -20.80
N ALA A 77 -7.20 -1.84 -20.93
CA ALA A 77 -6.83 -2.43 -22.22
C ALA A 77 -8.05 -2.81 -23.05
N ILE A 78 -9.01 -3.50 -22.42
CA ILE A 78 -10.29 -3.88 -23.04
C ILE A 78 -11.11 -2.65 -23.41
N GLY A 79 -11.18 -1.63 -22.55
CA GLY A 79 -11.90 -0.39 -22.85
C GLY A 79 -11.34 0.34 -24.08
N LEU A 80 -10.01 0.40 -24.20
CA LEU A 80 -9.34 1.05 -25.33
C LEU A 80 -9.46 0.26 -26.62
N THR A 81 -9.43 -1.09 -26.59
CA THR A 81 -9.67 -1.89 -27.80
C THR A 81 -11.10 -1.72 -28.32
N LEU A 82 -12.09 -1.62 -27.43
CA LEU A 82 -13.48 -1.35 -27.82
C LEU A 82 -13.68 0.03 -28.45
N PHE A 83 -12.85 1.01 -28.06
CA PHE A 83 -12.83 2.35 -28.67
C PHE A 83 -12.04 2.44 -29.98
N SER A 84 -11.59 1.30 -30.53
CA SER A 84 -10.83 1.22 -31.79
C SER A 84 -9.52 2.01 -31.78
N ILE A 85 -8.89 2.14 -30.61
CA ILE A 85 -7.58 2.79 -30.49
C ILE A 85 -6.50 1.85 -31.07
N PRO A 86 -5.51 2.38 -31.81
CA PRO A 86 -4.43 1.57 -32.38
C PRO A 86 -3.69 0.78 -31.30
N ILE A 87 -3.34 -0.47 -31.62
CA ILE A 87 -2.81 -1.45 -30.66
C ILE A 87 -1.56 -0.93 -29.93
N LEU A 88 -0.66 -0.25 -30.65
CA LEU A 88 0.57 0.31 -30.08
C LEU A 88 0.26 1.35 -29.00
N LEU A 89 -0.70 2.24 -29.26
CA LEU A 89 -1.09 3.29 -28.32
C LEU A 89 -1.81 2.69 -27.11
N ASN A 90 -2.64 1.67 -27.32
CA ASN A 90 -3.31 0.96 -26.24
C ASN A 90 -2.30 0.31 -25.27
N VAL A 91 -1.31 -0.42 -25.81
CA VAL A 91 -0.25 -1.03 -24.99
C VAL A 91 0.55 0.03 -24.23
N LEU A 92 0.87 1.17 -24.86
CA LEU A 92 1.57 2.26 -24.19
C LEU A 92 0.75 2.84 -23.03
N ILE A 93 -0.54 3.15 -23.24
CA ILE A 93 -1.41 3.73 -22.20
C ILE A 93 -1.60 2.74 -21.04
N THR A 94 -1.79 1.46 -21.32
CA THR A 94 -1.98 0.42 -20.30
C THR A 94 -0.72 0.19 -19.47
N LEU A 95 0.46 0.16 -20.10
CA LEU A 95 1.74 0.09 -19.39
C LEU A 95 1.98 1.33 -18.54
N LEU A 96 1.70 2.52 -19.08
CA LEU A 96 1.83 3.77 -18.34
C LEU A 96 0.91 3.77 -17.11
N TYR A 97 -0.34 3.34 -17.24
CA TYR A 97 -1.28 3.19 -16.14
C TYR A 97 -0.78 2.22 -15.05
N LEU A 98 -0.22 1.08 -15.46
CA LEU A 98 0.35 0.08 -14.53
C LEU A 98 1.55 0.67 -13.77
N VAL A 99 2.44 1.36 -14.47
CA VAL A 99 3.60 2.04 -13.86
C VAL A 99 3.15 3.12 -12.88
N ILE A 100 2.13 3.92 -13.20
CA ILE A 100 1.57 4.91 -12.27
C ILE A 100 1.03 4.22 -11.01
N CYS A 101 0.27 3.13 -11.14
CA CYS A 101 -0.29 2.41 -10.01
C CYS A 101 0.79 1.83 -9.07
N LEU A 102 1.86 1.25 -9.63
CA LEU A 102 2.96 0.71 -8.84
C LEU A 102 3.85 1.81 -8.26
N GLY A 103 4.08 2.88 -9.03
CA GLY A 103 4.84 4.04 -8.60
C GLY A 103 4.18 4.78 -7.45
N SER A 104 2.86 5.01 -7.51
CA SER A 104 2.11 5.66 -6.43
C SER A 104 2.12 4.83 -5.14
N TYR A 105 2.01 3.50 -5.26
CA TYR A 105 2.12 2.59 -4.12
C TYR A 105 3.47 2.68 -3.43
N ARG A 106 4.57 2.69 -4.19
CA ARG A 106 5.92 2.83 -3.62
C ARG A 106 6.14 4.22 -3.01
N PHE A 107 5.87 5.27 -3.79
CA PHE A 107 6.13 6.65 -3.38
C PHE A 107 5.39 7.04 -2.10
N MET A 108 4.10 6.70 -2.00
CA MET A 108 3.31 7.09 -0.82
C MET A 108 3.63 6.30 0.45
N LEU A 109 4.19 5.10 0.34
CA LEU A 109 4.64 4.36 1.51
C LEU A 109 6.02 4.82 2.00
N GLU A 110 6.84 5.37 1.11
CA GLU A 110 8.21 5.83 1.40
C GLU A 110 8.27 7.27 1.94
N TYR A 111 7.35 8.15 1.51
CA TYR A 111 7.43 9.59 1.84
C TYR A 111 6.60 10.04 3.06
N ASN A 112 5.72 9.20 3.60
CA ASN A 112 4.70 9.61 4.58
C ASN A 112 4.87 8.95 5.96
N VAL A 113 6.10 8.53 6.27
CA VAL A 113 6.52 7.81 7.49
C VAL A 113 7.81 8.42 7.98
#